data_AF-A0A935S181-F1
#
_entry.id   AF-A0A935S181-F1
#
_cell.length_a   1.000
_cell.length_b   1.000
_cell.length_c   1.000
_cell.angle_alpha   90.00
_cell.angle_beta   90.00
_cell.angle_gamma   90.00
#
_symmetry.space_group_name_H-M   'P 1'
#
loop_
_entity.id
_entity.type
_entity.pdbx_description
1 polymer ?
#
loop_
_entity_poly.entity_id
_entity_poly.type
_entity_poly.pdbx_seq_one_letter_code
_entity_poly.pdbx_strand_id
1 'polypeptide(L)'
;MKSTIKLNLLILLFLPLCSFSQRCYDYFEDALYLSKFNEYKSLADSILEIEILNETKDFRVYLLKSKFEYEKENLENGFQLLTKAVKYGCHLRHHIFTDKFFKKYINQSDSLTLLKVAKKELVFPFEASNRLSIISLYELVHWDQALNNYTIRFHDSMCLSPSQSRVLELKITRNMLRQYLKDYGYPNEKEFGSVLVDRFDLVVIHHFEQVDSCEWLKSYYDEAYKMKKITPQRYYELYDKFLVYKDLPQKYGAFTSGRKINGRYEIYPIEDIEHIDKLRKQLSLSPLHVFLKNNNINIPENYSFDMKEYVNSIRNKLSERMN
;
A
#
# COMPACT_ATOMS: atom_id res chain seq x y z
N MET A 1 29.85 -28.17 -24.87
CA MET A 1 28.94 -27.16 -24.28
C MET A 1 27.74 -27.86 -23.66
N LYS A 2 27.86 -28.30 -22.41
CA LYS A 2 26.75 -28.81 -21.58
C LYS A 2 27.09 -28.51 -20.12
N SER A 3 26.05 -28.21 -19.33
CA SER A 3 26.01 -28.26 -17.86
C SER A 3 26.51 -27.04 -17.07
N THR A 4 25.63 -26.05 -16.86
CA THR A 4 25.75 -25.09 -15.73
C THR A 4 24.43 -24.65 -15.09
N ILE A 5 23.29 -25.31 -15.37
CA ILE A 5 21.97 -24.87 -14.85
C ILE A 5 21.47 -25.68 -13.62
N LYS A 6 22.19 -26.72 -13.15
CA LYS A 6 21.62 -27.65 -12.14
C LYS A 6 21.93 -27.40 -10.66
N LEU A 7 22.65 -26.34 -10.26
CA LEU A 7 23.16 -26.25 -8.89
C LEU A 7 22.30 -25.45 -7.88
N ASN A 8 21.30 -24.67 -8.30
CA ASN A 8 20.55 -23.81 -7.36
C ASN A 8 19.24 -24.40 -6.79
N LEU A 9 18.90 -25.67 -7.07
CA LEU A 9 17.61 -26.24 -6.63
C LEU A 9 17.70 -27.25 -5.47
N LEU A 10 18.89 -27.58 -4.95
CA LEU A 10 19.07 -28.78 -4.10
C LEU A 10 19.20 -28.53 -2.58
N ILE A 11 19.03 -27.31 -2.07
CA ILE A 11 19.15 -26.99 -0.62
C ILE A 11 17.76 -26.85 0.05
N LEU A 12 16.81 -27.74 -0.27
CA LEU A 12 15.40 -27.59 0.17
C LEU A 12 14.71 -28.86 0.66
N LEU A 13 15.47 -29.88 1.07
CA LEU A 13 14.90 -31.12 1.59
C LEU A 13 15.67 -31.56 2.83
N PHE A 14 15.26 -31.18 4.05
CA PHE A 14 15.36 -31.96 5.30
C PHE A 14 14.74 -31.20 6.52
N LEU A 15 13.43 -31.45 6.75
CA LEU A 15 12.68 -31.65 8.04
C LEU A 15 12.75 -30.62 9.21
N PRO A 16 11.83 -30.66 10.22
CA PRO A 16 10.36 -30.73 10.22
C PRO A 16 9.67 -29.76 11.23
N LEU A 17 8.34 -29.63 11.13
CA LEU A 17 7.32 -29.37 12.19
C LEU A 17 7.55 -28.20 13.19
N CYS A 18 7.01 -27.02 12.87
CA CYS A 18 6.32 -26.14 13.84
C CYS A 18 5.35 -25.21 13.09
N SER A 19 4.05 -25.45 13.26
CA SER A 19 2.99 -24.62 12.68
C SER A 19 2.90 -23.28 13.43
N PHE A 20 3.49 -22.21 12.88
CA PHE A 20 3.23 -20.83 13.32
C PHE A 20 2.75 -19.97 12.14
N SER A 21 1.66 -19.23 12.38
CA SER A 21 0.94 -18.44 11.38
C SER A 21 1.71 -17.20 10.92
N GLN A 22 2.56 -17.34 9.90
CA GLN A 22 3.25 -16.22 9.23
C GLN A 22 2.39 -15.63 8.09
N ARG A 23 1.31 -14.92 8.44
CA ARG A 23 0.40 -14.27 7.48
C ARG A 23 0.73 -12.80 7.16
N CYS A 24 1.95 -12.33 7.41
CA CYS A 24 2.20 -10.88 7.52
C CYS A 24 3.08 -10.22 6.44
N TYR A 25 3.40 -10.87 5.31
CA TYR A 25 4.17 -10.21 4.24
C TYR A 25 3.49 -10.37 2.87
N ASP A 26 3.34 -9.26 2.14
CA ASP A 26 2.84 -9.18 0.76
C ASP A 26 4.04 -9.43 -0.18
N TYR A 27 3.97 -10.51 -0.97
CA TYR A 27 5.03 -10.90 -1.91
C TYR A 27 5.38 -9.82 -2.94
N PHE A 28 4.40 -8.97 -3.30
CA PHE A 28 4.66 -7.84 -4.17
C PHE A 28 5.61 -6.83 -3.52
N GLU A 29 5.43 -6.53 -2.23
CA GLU A 29 6.28 -5.57 -1.50
C GLU A 29 7.72 -6.07 -1.40
N ASP A 30 7.91 -7.38 -1.17
CA ASP A 30 9.23 -8.01 -1.16
C ASP A 30 9.90 -7.91 -2.55
N ALA A 31 9.18 -8.26 -3.63
CA ALA A 31 9.70 -8.14 -4.99
C ALA A 31 10.04 -6.69 -5.36
N LEU A 32 9.16 -5.74 -5.02
CA LEU A 32 9.37 -4.32 -5.26
C LEU A 32 10.59 -3.79 -4.51
N TYR A 33 10.76 -4.18 -3.24
CA TYR A 33 11.93 -3.81 -2.45
C TYR A 33 13.22 -4.36 -3.06
N LEU A 34 13.25 -5.67 -3.35
CA LEU A 34 14.42 -6.35 -3.93
C LEU A 34 14.79 -5.83 -5.32
N SER A 35 13.81 -5.39 -6.12
CA SER A 35 14.05 -4.82 -7.46
C SER A 35 14.95 -3.58 -7.49
N LYS A 36 15.13 -2.92 -6.33
CA LYS A 36 15.96 -1.72 -6.19
C LYS A 36 17.46 -2.04 -6.13
N PHE A 37 17.82 -3.32 -6.02
CA PHE A 37 19.19 -3.81 -5.89
C PHE A 37 19.52 -4.74 -7.05
N ASN A 38 20.60 -4.45 -7.77
CA ASN A 38 20.95 -5.19 -8.99
C ASN A 38 21.22 -6.68 -8.71
N GLU A 39 21.86 -6.99 -7.59
CA GLU A 39 22.20 -8.34 -7.14
C GLU A 39 20.98 -9.19 -6.76
N TYR A 40 19.84 -8.55 -6.43
CA TYR A 40 18.61 -9.23 -6.04
C TYR A 40 17.52 -9.18 -7.12
N LYS A 41 17.79 -8.55 -8.27
CA LYS A 41 16.80 -8.36 -9.32
C LYS A 41 16.26 -9.68 -9.89
N SER A 42 17.12 -10.69 -10.03
CA SER A 42 16.69 -12.03 -10.45
C SER A 42 15.75 -12.70 -9.43
N LEU A 43 15.98 -12.48 -8.13
CA LEU A 43 15.11 -13.03 -7.09
C LEU A 43 13.74 -12.33 -7.11
N ALA A 44 13.73 -11.01 -7.21
CA ALA A 44 12.50 -10.23 -7.40
C ALA A 44 11.70 -10.73 -8.61
N ASP A 45 12.38 -10.99 -9.73
CA ASP A 45 11.77 -11.47 -10.96
C ASP A 45 11.12 -12.85 -10.79
N SER A 46 11.78 -13.77 -10.08
CA SER A 46 11.23 -15.09 -9.75
C SER A 46 10.01 -15.01 -8.82
N ILE A 47 10.00 -14.10 -7.84
CA ILE A 47 8.82 -13.89 -6.97
C ILE A 47 7.60 -13.50 -7.84
N LEU A 48 7.78 -12.58 -8.78
CA LEU A 48 6.70 -12.14 -9.67
C LEU A 48 6.23 -13.26 -10.61
N GLU A 49 7.13 -14.11 -11.11
CA GLU A 49 6.76 -15.27 -11.94
C GLU A 49 5.90 -16.25 -11.17
N ILE A 50 6.24 -16.55 -9.92
CA ILE A 50 5.45 -17.44 -9.06
C ILE A 50 4.04 -16.87 -8.86
N GLU A 51 3.92 -15.57 -8.56
CA GLU A 51 2.61 -14.91 -8.41
C GLU A 51 1.78 -14.96 -9.70
N ILE A 52 2.41 -14.76 -10.86
CA ILE A 52 1.74 -14.86 -12.17
C ILE A 52 1.31 -16.29 -12.48
N LEU A 53 2.15 -17.29 -12.18
CA LEU A 53 1.82 -18.71 -12.34
C LEU A 53 0.66 -19.14 -11.43
N ASN A 54 0.55 -18.53 -10.25
CA ASN A 54 -0.58 -18.70 -9.33
C ASN A 54 -1.83 -17.88 -9.75
N GLU A 55 -1.85 -17.36 -10.97
CA GLU A 55 -2.98 -16.60 -11.53
C GLU A 55 -3.39 -15.39 -10.68
N THR A 56 -2.43 -14.69 -10.06
CA THR A 56 -2.73 -13.46 -9.31
C THR A 56 -3.52 -12.47 -10.16
N LYS A 57 -4.44 -11.73 -9.56
CA LYS A 57 -5.16 -10.63 -10.21
C LYS A 57 -4.64 -9.26 -9.76
N ASP A 58 -3.54 -9.22 -9.03
CA ASP A 58 -2.91 -7.97 -8.63
C ASP A 58 -2.19 -7.33 -9.82
N PHE A 59 -2.73 -6.23 -10.34
CA PHE A 59 -2.10 -5.53 -11.46
C PHE A 59 -0.68 -5.05 -11.14
N ARG A 60 -0.33 -4.82 -9.86
CA ARG A 60 0.99 -4.33 -9.44
C ARG A 60 2.07 -5.33 -9.79
N VAL A 61 1.79 -6.63 -9.64
CA VAL A 61 2.67 -7.73 -10.05
C VAL A 61 2.94 -7.67 -11.56
N TYR A 62 1.88 -7.59 -12.37
CA TYR A 62 2.02 -7.49 -13.84
C TYR A 62 2.72 -6.21 -14.29
N LEU A 63 2.46 -5.09 -13.62
CA LEU A 63 3.08 -3.81 -13.92
C LEU A 63 4.58 -3.85 -13.64
N LEU A 64 5.01 -4.44 -12.51
CA LEU A 64 6.43 -4.58 -12.17
C LEU A 64 7.13 -5.58 -13.10
N LYS A 65 6.51 -6.74 -13.36
CA LYS A 65 7.06 -7.74 -14.30
C LYS A 65 7.19 -7.17 -15.72
N SER A 66 6.23 -6.36 -16.17
CA SER A 66 6.30 -5.64 -17.44
C SER A 66 7.56 -4.77 -17.53
N LYS A 67 7.93 -4.06 -16.46
CA LYS A 67 9.17 -3.28 -16.42
C LYS A 67 10.40 -4.16 -16.61
N PHE A 68 10.46 -5.30 -15.92
CA PHE A 68 11.58 -6.24 -16.07
C PHE A 68 11.71 -6.80 -17.48
N GLU A 69 10.60 -7.11 -18.16
CA GLU A 69 10.65 -7.59 -19.55
C GLU A 69 11.11 -6.50 -20.53
N TYR A 70 10.67 -5.25 -20.34
CA TYR A 70 11.17 -4.12 -21.13
C TYR A 70 12.67 -3.86 -20.93
N GLU A 71 13.18 -4.02 -19.71
CA GLU A 71 14.61 -3.91 -19.41
C GLU A 71 15.44 -5.03 -20.02
N LYS A 72 14.85 -6.21 -20.25
CA LYS A 72 15.46 -7.34 -20.98
C LYS A 72 15.28 -7.23 -22.51
N GLU A 73 14.77 -6.10 -23.00
CA GLU A 73 14.43 -5.87 -24.41
C GLU A 73 13.36 -6.84 -24.98
N ASN A 74 12.60 -7.51 -24.12
CA ASN A 74 11.48 -8.37 -24.52
C ASN A 74 10.19 -7.54 -24.65
N LEU A 75 10.15 -6.68 -25.68
CA LEU A 75 9.11 -5.65 -25.85
C LEU A 75 7.70 -6.25 -25.96
N GLU A 76 7.55 -7.35 -26.68
CA GLU A 76 6.25 -8.01 -26.89
C GLU A 76 5.70 -8.54 -25.56
N ASN A 77 6.49 -9.31 -24.81
CA ASN A 77 6.06 -9.84 -23.52
C ASN A 77 5.80 -8.73 -22.49
N GLY A 78 6.66 -7.70 -22.47
CA GLY A 78 6.48 -6.51 -21.64
C GLY A 78 5.14 -5.82 -21.90
N PHE A 79 4.73 -5.71 -23.17
CA PHE A 79 3.45 -5.12 -23.56
C PHE A 79 2.25 -6.02 -23.24
N GLN A 80 2.37 -7.34 -23.43
CA GLN A 80 1.32 -8.29 -23.05
C GLN A 80 1.04 -8.26 -21.53
N LEU A 81 2.08 -8.23 -20.71
CA LEU A 81 1.95 -8.08 -19.26
C LEU A 81 1.35 -6.73 -18.87
N LEU A 82 1.75 -5.65 -19.54
CA LEU A 82 1.18 -4.34 -19.32
C LEU A 82 -0.32 -4.31 -19.64
N THR A 83 -0.71 -4.98 -20.73
CA THR A 83 -2.12 -5.15 -21.11
C THR A 83 -2.91 -5.93 -20.05
N LYS A 84 -2.32 -6.99 -19.48
CA LYS A 84 -2.92 -7.71 -18.34
C LYS A 84 -3.05 -6.81 -17.10
N ALA A 85 -2.05 -5.98 -16.80
CA ALA A 85 -2.15 -5.02 -15.70
C ALA A 85 -3.35 -4.08 -15.89
N VAL A 86 -3.55 -3.57 -17.11
CA VAL A 86 -4.70 -2.70 -17.45
C VAL A 86 -6.02 -3.45 -17.34
N LYS A 87 -6.09 -4.69 -17.84
CA LYS A 87 -7.26 -5.57 -17.69
C LYS A 87 -7.66 -5.75 -16.22
N TYR A 88 -6.68 -5.83 -15.31
CA TYR A 88 -6.89 -5.96 -13.87
C TYR A 88 -6.95 -4.62 -13.12
N GLY A 89 -7.25 -3.53 -13.81
CA GLY A 89 -7.59 -2.24 -13.18
C GLY A 89 -6.41 -1.28 -12.97
N CYS A 90 -5.26 -1.51 -13.59
CA CYS A 90 -4.17 -0.53 -13.60
C CYS A 90 -4.64 0.79 -14.22
N HIS A 91 -4.54 1.89 -13.46
CA HIS A 91 -4.95 3.20 -13.91
C HIS A 91 -3.94 3.80 -14.91
N LEU A 92 -4.30 3.74 -16.21
CA LEU A 92 -3.46 4.17 -17.33
C LEU A 92 -2.76 5.50 -17.11
N ARG A 93 -3.52 6.54 -16.74
CA ARG A 93 -2.96 7.89 -16.62
C ARG A 93 -1.87 7.97 -15.57
N HIS A 94 -2.04 7.31 -14.43
CA HIS A 94 -1.17 7.47 -13.26
C HIS A 94 0.05 6.54 -13.30
N HIS A 95 -0.14 5.29 -13.69
CA HIS A 95 0.91 4.28 -13.65
C HIS A 95 1.66 4.09 -14.98
N ILE A 96 1.06 4.49 -16.10
CA ILE A 96 1.62 4.22 -17.44
C ILE A 96 1.93 5.52 -18.17
N PHE A 97 0.91 6.33 -18.47
CA PHE A 97 1.08 7.51 -19.34
C PHE A 97 1.83 8.67 -18.67
N THR A 98 1.93 8.72 -17.34
CA THR A 98 2.78 9.69 -16.63
C THR A 98 4.13 9.12 -16.22
N ASP A 99 4.32 7.80 -16.22
CA ASP A 99 5.57 7.16 -15.81
C ASP A 99 6.64 7.34 -16.91
N LYS A 100 7.79 7.92 -16.54
CA LYS A 100 8.90 8.19 -17.46
C LYS A 100 9.49 6.91 -18.07
N PHE A 101 9.43 5.78 -17.37
CA PHE A 101 9.89 4.50 -17.86
C PHE A 101 9.04 4.06 -19.06
N PHE A 102 7.73 3.95 -18.88
CA PHE A 102 6.82 3.45 -19.91
C PHE A 102 6.73 4.35 -21.13
N LYS A 103 6.87 5.67 -20.97
CA LYS A 103 6.95 6.61 -22.09
C LYS A 103 8.07 6.32 -23.10
N LYS A 104 9.12 5.61 -22.69
CA LYS A 104 10.22 5.23 -23.59
C LYS A 104 9.85 4.05 -24.51
N TYR A 105 8.94 3.20 -24.06
CA TYR A 105 8.63 1.92 -24.71
C TYR A 105 7.26 1.92 -25.39
N ILE A 106 6.34 2.78 -24.97
CA ILE A 106 4.95 2.80 -25.44
C ILE A 106 4.79 3.89 -26.50
N ASN A 107 4.30 3.49 -27.68
CA ASN A 107 3.96 4.42 -28.76
C ASN A 107 2.45 4.78 -28.76
N GLN A 108 2.03 5.55 -29.77
CA GLN A 108 0.63 5.96 -29.92
C GLN A 108 -0.32 4.77 -30.17
N SER A 109 0.10 3.79 -30.98
CA SER A 109 -0.70 2.59 -31.27
C SER A 109 -0.91 1.75 -30.01
N ASP A 110 0.15 1.54 -29.23
CA ASP A 110 0.10 0.82 -27.95
C ASP A 110 -0.87 1.51 -26.98
N SER A 111 -0.81 2.84 -26.89
CA SER A 111 -1.70 3.64 -26.06
C SER A 111 -3.17 3.45 -26.44
N LEU A 112 -3.49 3.41 -27.74
CA LEU A 112 -4.85 3.14 -28.22
C LEU A 112 -5.31 1.72 -27.88
N THR A 113 -4.42 0.73 -27.94
CA THR A 113 -4.72 -0.65 -27.55
C THR A 113 -5.01 -0.75 -26.05
N LEU A 114 -4.18 -0.15 -25.20
CA LEU A 114 -4.42 -0.11 -23.76
C LEU A 114 -5.74 0.59 -23.42
N LEU A 115 -6.08 1.68 -24.12
CA LEU A 115 -7.37 2.36 -23.96
C LEU A 115 -8.56 1.49 -24.38
N LYS A 116 -8.43 0.67 -25.43
CA LYS A 116 -9.48 -0.27 -25.83
C LYS A 116 -9.70 -1.35 -24.77
N VAL A 117 -8.62 -1.91 -24.24
CA VAL A 117 -8.66 -2.92 -23.16
C VAL A 117 -9.32 -2.33 -21.92
N ALA A 118 -8.90 -1.15 -21.49
CA ALA A 118 -9.48 -0.45 -20.35
C ALA A 118 -10.99 -0.15 -20.52
N LYS A 119 -11.49 0.00 -21.75
CA LYS A 119 -12.92 0.26 -22.01
C LYS A 119 -13.78 -0.99 -22.05
N LYS A 120 -13.25 -2.11 -22.56
CA LYS A 120 -14.06 -3.28 -22.93
C LYS A 120 -13.92 -4.46 -21.96
N GLU A 121 -12.79 -4.55 -21.28
CA GLU A 121 -12.37 -5.78 -20.61
C GLU A 121 -11.95 -5.54 -19.17
N LEU A 122 -12.48 -4.49 -18.53
CA LEU A 122 -12.30 -4.31 -17.09
C LEU A 122 -12.95 -5.48 -16.36
N VAL A 123 -12.12 -6.45 -16.02
CA VAL A 123 -12.45 -7.47 -15.05
C VAL A 123 -12.19 -6.81 -13.72
N PHE A 124 -13.26 -6.34 -13.06
CA PHE A 124 -13.15 -6.01 -11.65
C PHE A 124 -12.67 -7.29 -10.97
N PRO A 125 -11.46 -7.32 -10.39
CA PRO A 125 -10.92 -8.54 -9.82
C PRO A 125 -11.65 -8.98 -8.55
N PHE A 126 -12.69 -8.24 -8.16
CA PHE A 126 -13.37 -8.33 -6.89
C PHE A 126 -14.85 -8.67 -7.12
N GLU A 127 -15.32 -9.71 -6.45
CA GLU A 127 -16.73 -10.03 -6.33
C GLU A 127 -17.27 -9.36 -5.07
N ALA A 128 -17.54 -8.06 -5.12
CA ALA A 128 -18.25 -7.46 -4.00
C ALA A 128 -19.66 -8.05 -3.94
N SER A 129 -20.06 -8.42 -2.73
CA SER A 129 -21.42 -8.87 -2.42
C SER A 129 -22.48 -7.85 -2.84
N ASN A 130 -22.10 -6.56 -2.93
CA ASN A 130 -22.95 -5.46 -3.38
C ASN A 130 -22.28 -4.68 -4.53
N ARG A 131 -22.89 -4.67 -5.72
CA ARG A 131 -22.37 -3.91 -6.87
C ARG A 131 -22.48 -2.40 -6.69
N LEU A 132 -23.49 -1.91 -5.97
CA LEU A 132 -23.66 -0.48 -5.72
C LEU A 132 -22.56 0.06 -4.81
N SER A 133 -22.09 -0.73 -3.84
CA SER A 133 -20.96 -0.31 -2.99
C SER A 133 -19.67 -0.19 -3.80
N ILE A 134 -19.45 -0.99 -4.84
CA ILE A 134 -18.30 -0.79 -5.74
C ILE A 134 -18.44 0.56 -6.44
N ILE A 135 -19.58 0.82 -7.08
CA ILE A 135 -19.81 2.06 -7.84
C ILE A 135 -19.62 3.28 -6.94
N SER A 136 -20.25 3.31 -5.77
CA SER A 136 -20.13 4.41 -4.82
C SER A 136 -18.71 4.60 -4.30
N LEU A 137 -17.96 3.51 -4.07
CA LEU A 137 -16.56 3.60 -3.64
C LEU A 137 -15.68 4.19 -4.75
N TYR A 138 -15.88 3.74 -5.99
CA TYR A 138 -15.20 4.28 -7.15
C TYR A 138 -15.50 5.77 -7.33
N GLU A 139 -16.77 6.17 -7.26
CA GLU A 139 -17.16 7.58 -7.35
C GLU A 139 -16.50 8.42 -6.26
N LEU A 140 -16.56 7.98 -5.00
CA LEU A 140 -15.93 8.66 -3.87
C LEU A 140 -14.43 8.91 -4.11
N VAL A 141 -13.70 7.84 -4.45
CA VAL A 141 -12.25 7.91 -4.69
C VAL A 141 -11.91 8.79 -5.90
N HIS A 142 -12.69 8.71 -6.98
CA HIS A 142 -12.42 9.50 -8.19
C HIS A 142 -12.75 10.98 -7.98
N TRP A 143 -13.81 11.30 -7.23
CA TRP A 143 -14.14 12.67 -6.88
C TRP A 143 -13.09 13.30 -5.97
N ASP A 144 -12.61 12.59 -4.95
CA ASP A 144 -11.50 13.04 -4.11
C ASP A 144 -10.26 13.38 -4.94
N GLN A 145 -9.84 12.46 -5.82
CA GLN A 145 -8.67 12.70 -6.66
C GLN A 145 -8.91 13.80 -7.70
N ALA A 146 -10.10 13.89 -8.28
CA ALA A 146 -10.43 14.93 -9.26
C ALA A 146 -10.42 16.32 -8.63
N LEU A 147 -11.02 16.48 -7.44
CA LEU A 147 -11.05 17.74 -6.71
C LEU A 147 -9.65 18.14 -6.25
N ASN A 148 -8.87 17.22 -5.66
CA ASN A 148 -7.50 17.50 -5.26
C ASN A 148 -6.65 17.97 -6.45
N ASN A 149 -6.73 17.27 -7.60
CA ASN A 149 -6.02 17.67 -8.81
C ASN A 149 -6.50 19.02 -9.37
N TYR A 150 -7.81 19.28 -9.31
CA TYR A 150 -8.37 20.57 -9.74
C TYR A 150 -7.83 21.70 -8.86
N THR A 151 -7.88 21.54 -7.53
CA THR A 151 -7.36 22.50 -6.57
C THR A 151 -5.88 22.77 -6.79
N ILE A 152 -5.06 21.74 -6.96
CA ILE A 152 -3.62 21.89 -7.23
C ILE A 152 -3.39 22.64 -8.54
N ARG A 153 -4.13 22.32 -9.60
CA ARG A 153 -3.90 22.87 -10.94
C ARG A 153 -4.41 24.31 -11.10
N PHE A 154 -5.51 24.65 -10.46
CA PHE A 154 -6.20 25.93 -10.65
C PHE A 154 -6.12 26.83 -9.42
N HIS A 155 -5.26 26.50 -8.44
CA HIS A 155 -5.11 27.24 -7.19
C HIS A 155 -5.03 28.75 -7.39
N ASP A 156 -4.13 29.22 -8.26
CA ASP A 156 -3.91 30.63 -8.57
C ASP A 156 -5.13 31.32 -9.20
N SER A 157 -6.01 30.56 -9.85
CA SER A 157 -7.19 31.07 -10.57
C SER A 157 -8.47 31.08 -9.72
N MET A 158 -8.53 30.34 -8.62
CA MET A 158 -9.76 30.18 -7.83
C MET A 158 -10.09 31.40 -6.96
N CYS A 159 -9.19 32.38 -6.84
CA CYS A 159 -9.32 33.50 -5.87
C CYS A 159 -9.64 33.02 -4.45
N LEU A 160 -9.26 31.78 -4.11
CA LEU A 160 -9.42 31.15 -2.81
C LEU A 160 -8.03 30.88 -2.22
N SER A 161 -7.88 31.09 -0.92
CA SER A 161 -6.72 30.56 -0.21
C SER A 161 -6.69 29.03 -0.29
N PRO A 162 -5.51 28.39 -0.17
CA PRO A 162 -5.40 26.92 -0.16
C PRO A 162 -6.36 26.26 0.86
N SER A 163 -6.51 26.86 2.05
CA SER A 163 -7.40 26.37 3.09
C SER A 163 -8.88 26.46 2.68
N GLN A 164 -9.31 27.57 2.07
CA GLN A 164 -10.70 27.72 1.60
C GLN A 164 -11.05 26.72 0.49
N SER A 165 -10.17 26.54 -0.50
CA SER A 165 -10.40 25.56 -1.56
C SER A 165 -10.49 24.13 -1.00
N ARG A 166 -9.59 23.81 -0.06
CA ARG A 166 -9.58 22.52 0.61
C ARG A 166 -10.84 22.27 1.45
N VAL A 167 -11.33 23.27 2.18
CA VAL A 167 -12.61 23.17 2.92
C VAL A 167 -13.77 22.84 1.99
N LEU A 168 -13.83 23.46 0.81
CA LEU A 168 -14.88 23.21 -0.18
C LEU A 168 -14.81 21.79 -0.74
N GLU A 169 -13.63 21.34 -1.15
CA GLU A 169 -13.38 19.97 -1.60
C GLU A 169 -13.82 18.96 -0.55
N LEU A 170 -13.33 19.13 0.68
CA LEU A 170 -13.63 18.22 1.79
C LEU A 170 -15.11 18.24 2.14
N LYS A 171 -15.83 19.34 1.97
CA LYS A 171 -17.28 19.35 2.19
C LYS A 171 -18.01 18.40 1.25
N ILE A 172 -17.61 18.33 -0.02
CA ILE A 172 -18.21 17.45 -1.03
C ILE A 172 -17.86 16.00 -0.72
N THR A 173 -16.57 15.69 -0.61
CA THR A 173 -16.10 14.31 -0.42
C THR A 173 -16.47 13.76 0.96
N ARG A 174 -16.65 14.61 1.99
CA ARG A 174 -17.08 14.19 3.33
C ARG A 174 -18.51 13.68 3.33
N ASN A 175 -19.41 14.34 2.62
CA ASN A 175 -20.79 13.90 2.52
C ASN A 175 -20.87 12.55 1.81
N MET A 176 -20.09 12.38 0.73
CA MET A 176 -19.97 11.11 0.03
C MET A 176 -19.37 10.01 0.92
N LEU A 177 -18.29 10.31 1.65
CA LEU A 177 -17.62 9.37 2.56
C LEU A 177 -18.56 8.94 3.70
N ARG A 178 -19.27 9.88 4.32
CA ARG A 178 -20.27 9.58 5.37
C ARG A 178 -21.40 8.72 4.85
N GLN A 179 -21.93 9.05 3.67
CA GLN A 179 -23.01 8.28 3.05
C GLN A 179 -22.52 6.86 2.73
N TYR A 180 -21.33 6.73 2.13
CA TYR A 180 -20.72 5.45 1.84
C TYR A 180 -20.56 4.57 3.09
N LEU A 181 -19.94 5.12 4.14
CA LEU A 181 -19.72 4.41 5.40
C LEU A 181 -21.03 4.02 6.08
N LYS A 182 -22.05 4.87 6.02
CA LYS A 182 -23.38 4.58 6.57
C LYS A 182 -24.06 3.43 5.83
N ASP A 183 -23.99 3.42 4.49
CA ASP A 183 -24.71 2.46 3.67
C ASP A 183 -24.00 1.10 3.58
N TYR A 184 -22.65 1.11 3.60
CA TYR A 184 -21.85 -0.07 3.26
C TYR A 184 -20.79 -0.42 4.33
N GLY A 185 -20.54 0.45 5.30
CA GLY A 185 -19.45 0.31 6.26
C GLY A 185 -18.08 0.50 5.62
N TYR A 186 -17.04 0.11 6.36
CA TYR A 186 -15.66 0.19 5.86
C TYR A 186 -15.42 -0.84 4.73
N PRO A 187 -14.78 -0.47 3.61
CA PRO A 187 -14.47 -1.42 2.55
C PRO A 187 -13.35 -2.36 2.99
N ASN A 188 -13.41 -3.63 2.58
CA ASN A 188 -12.35 -4.60 2.86
C ASN A 188 -11.67 -5.09 1.59
N GLU A 189 -10.42 -5.49 1.71
CA GLU A 189 -9.59 -5.86 0.56
C GLU A 189 -10.10 -7.11 -0.16
N LYS A 190 -10.77 -8.03 0.55
CA LYS A 190 -11.31 -9.25 -0.05
C LYS A 190 -12.43 -8.92 -1.06
N GLU A 191 -13.27 -7.93 -0.74
CA GLU A 191 -14.40 -7.53 -1.58
C GLU A 191 -14.06 -6.45 -2.61
N PHE A 192 -13.06 -5.61 -2.35
CA PHE A 192 -12.77 -4.42 -3.18
C PHE A 192 -11.33 -4.35 -3.71
N GLY A 193 -10.45 -5.26 -3.29
CA GLY A 193 -9.03 -5.23 -3.57
C GLY A 193 -8.24 -4.20 -2.76
N SER A 194 -6.96 -4.48 -2.53
CA SER A 194 -6.06 -3.60 -1.79
C SER A 194 -6.01 -2.20 -2.40
N VAL A 195 -5.88 -2.07 -3.71
CA VAL A 195 -5.71 -0.78 -4.37
C VAL A 195 -6.90 0.17 -4.17
N LEU A 196 -8.13 -0.34 -4.22
CA LEU A 196 -9.30 0.52 -4.03
C LEU A 196 -9.48 0.88 -2.55
N VAL A 197 -9.18 -0.04 -1.65
CA VAL A 197 -9.15 0.21 -0.20
C VAL A 197 -8.07 1.22 0.17
N ASP A 198 -6.86 1.11 -0.38
CA ASP A 198 -5.77 2.09 -0.16
C ASP A 198 -6.18 3.49 -0.62
N ARG A 199 -6.87 3.59 -1.76
CA ARG A 199 -7.39 4.87 -2.23
C ARG A 199 -8.50 5.41 -1.34
N PHE A 200 -9.36 4.54 -0.81
CA PHE A 200 -10.34 4.94 0.19
C PHE A 200 -9.66 5.48 1.46
N ASP A 201 -8.60 4.82 1.92
CA ASP A 201 -7.80 5.27 3.06
C ASP A 201 -7.18 6.66 2.78
N LEU A 202 -6.72 6.93 1.55
CA LEU A 202 -6.30 8.28 1.14
C LEU A 202 -7.42 9.31 1.26
N VAL A 203 -8.64 8.97 0.80
CA VAL A 203 -9.80 9.85 1.00
C VAL A 203 -9.99 10.11 2.49
N VAL A 204 -9.95 9.10 3.34
CA VAL A 204 -10.09 9.29 4.78
C VAL A 204 -8.96 10.19 5.32
N ILE A 205 -7.70 9.93 4.96
CA ILE A 205 -6.53 10.72 5.36
C ILE A 205 -6.70 12.20 5.01
N HIS A 206 -7.20 12.51 3.81
CA HIS A 206 -7.48 13.87 3.37
C HIS A 206 -8.45 14.62 4.29
N HIS A 207 -9.39 13.91 4.92
CA HIS A 207 -10.39 14.51 5.81
C HIS A 207 -9.87 14.81 7.21
N PHE A 208 -8.83 14.09 7.65
CA PHE A 208 -8.21 14.30 8.95
C PHE A 208 -7.52 15.67 9.08
N GLU A 209 -7.06 16.26 7.99
CA GLU A 209 -6.08 17.35 8.04
C GLU A 209 -6.65 18.75 8.31
N GLN A 210 -7.98 19.00 8.29
CA GLN A 210 -8.41 20.38 8.00
C GLN A 210 -9.64 21.01 8.68
N VAL A 211 -10.63 20.35 9.29
CA VAL A 211 -11.82 21.14 9.72
C VAL A 211 -12.59 20.65 10.95
N ASP A 212 -12.60 19.36 11.24
CA ASP A 212 -13.31 18.83 12.41
C ASP A 212 -12.56 17.62 12.93
N SER A 213 -12.67 17.35 14.23
CA SER A 213 -12.20 16.10 14.79
C SER A 213 -12.87 14.96 14.04
N CYS A 214 -12.10 14.17 13.28
CA CYS A 214 -12.59 13.02 12.53
C CYS A 214 -13.13 11.88 13.44
N GLU A 215 -13.43 12.17 14.70
CA GLU A 215 -13.92 11.24 15.72
C GLU A 215 -15.12 10.42 15.26
N TRP A 216 -15.99 10.99 14.42
CA TRP A 216 -17.13 10.28 13.86
C TRP A 216 -16.71 9.03 13.05
N LEU A 217 -15.50 9.01 12.48
CA LEU A 217 -14.92 7.84 11.79
C LEU A 217 -14.54 6.72 12.75
N LYS A 218 -14.30 7.01 14.04
CA LYS A 218 -13.78 6.04 15.01
C LYS A 218 -14.69 4.81 15.11
N SER A 219 -16.01 5.00 15.15
CA SER A 219 -16.98 3.91 15.23
C SER A 219 -16.86 2.94 14.04
N TYR A 220 -16.74 3.45 12.82
CA TYR A 220 -16.55 2.65 11.61
C TYR A 220 -15.21 1.91 11.60
N TYR A 221 -14.15 2.53 12.12
CA TYR A 221 -12.83 1.90 12.22
C TYR A 221 -12.78 0.79 13.27
N ASP A 222 -13.34 1.03 14.45
CA ASP A 222 -13.44 0.03 15.52
C ASP A 222 -14.23 -1.19 15.02
N GLU A 223 -15.35 -0.95 14.33
CA GLU A 223 -16.15 -2.00 13.71
C GLU A 223 -15.37 -2.75 12.62
N ALA A 224 -14.70 -2.03 11.71
CA ALA A 224 -13.90 -2.63 10.66
C ALA A 224 -12.79 -3.53 11.21
N TYR A 225 -12.11 -3.10 12.27
CA TYR A 225 -11.08 -3.89 12.94
C TYR A 225 -11.68 -5.13 13.61
N LYS A 226 -12.79 -4.99 14.34
CA LYS A 226 -13.51 -6.10 14.96
C LYS A 226 -13.96 -7.15 13.93
N MET A 227 -14.40 -6.70 12.76
CA MET A 227 -14.80 -7.54 11.63
C MET A 227 -13.62 -8.06 10.79
N LYS A 228 -12.37 -7.72 11.14
CA LYS A 228 -11.15 -8.07 10.38
C LYS A 228 -11.19 -7.58 8.92
N LYS A 229 -11.86 -6.45 8.66
CA LYS A 229 -11.92 -5.78 7.36
C LYS A 229 -10.65 -4.97 7.05
N ILE A 230 -9.95 -4.54 8.09
CA ILE A 230 -8.66 -3.82 8.02
C ILE A 230 -7.61 -4.56 8.83
N THR A 231 -6.34 -4.37 8.44
CA THR A 231 -5.21 -4.97 9.16
C THR A 231 -4.98 -4.28 10.50
N PRO A 232 -4.36 -4.96 11.48
CA PRO A 232 -3.94 -4.32 12.72
C PRO A 232 -3.06 -3.08 12.46
N GLN A 233 -2.13 -3.15 11.51
CA GLN A 233 -1.27 -2.02 11.11
C GLN A 233 -2.09 -0.78 10.75
N ARG A 234 -3.07 -0.91 9.84
CA ARG A 234 -3.93 0.22 9.43
C ARG A 234 -4.71 0.79 10.61
N TYR A 235 -5.30 -0.08 11.44
CA TYR A 235 -6.07 0.36 12.60
C TYR A 235 -5.21 1.17 13.59
N TYR A 236 -4.01 0.69 13.93
CA TYR A 236 -3.14 1.37 14.89
C TYR A 236 -2.53 2.66 14.32
N GLU A 237 -2.22 2.71 13.02
CA GLU A 237 -1.78 3.94 12.36
C GLU A 237 -2.85 5.05 12.48
N LEU A 238 -4.11 4.72 12.20
CA LEU A 238 -5.21 5.68 12.31
C LEU A 238 -5.53 6.05 13.75
N TYR A 239 -5.42 5.10 14.68
CA TYR A 239 -5.58 5.38 16.10
C TYR A 239 -4.54 6.39 16.60
N ASP A 240 -3.26 6.16 16.30
CA ASP A 240 -2.19 7.10 16.66
C ASP A 240 -2.36 8.44 15.94
N LYS A 241 -2.84 8.43 14.69
CA LYS A 241 -3.21 9.65 13.97
C LYS A 241 -4.28 10.45 14.72
N PHE A 242 -5.33 9.82 15.25
CA PHE A 242 -6.34 10.51 16.09
C PHE A 242 -5.74 11.14 17.34
N LEU A 243 -4.79 10.45 18.00
CA LEU A 243 -4.10 10.99 19.18
C LEU A 243 -3.26 12.20 18.82
N VAL A 244 -2.47 12.12 17.74
CA VAL A 244 -1.62 13.23 17.27
C VAL A 244 -2.46 14.46 16.94
N TYR A 245 -3.64 14.31 16.30
CA TYR A 245 -4.52 15.47 16.05
C TYR A 245 -5.13 16.11 17.29
N LYS A 246 -5.15 15.39 18.41
CA LYS A 246 -5.58 15.91 19.72
C LYS A 246 -4.41 16.44 20.55
N ASP A 247 -3.24 16.57 19.93
CA ASP A 247 -1.97 16.87 20.60
C ASP A 247 -1.65 15.90 21.76
N LEU A 248 -2.03 14.63 21.59
CA LEU A 248 -1.75 13.55 22.54
C LEU A 248 -0.60 12.66 22.04
N PRO A 249 0.21 12.08 22.95
CA PRO A 249 1.25 11.15 22.56
C PRO A 249 0.65 9.93 21.85
N GLN A 250 1.40 9.37 20.90
CA GLN A 250 1.05 8.13 20.21
C GLN A 250 1.08 6.95 21.20
N LYS A 251 0.17 6.00 21.01
CA LYS A 251 0.11 4.80 21.83
C LYS A 251 0.93 3.65 21.24
N TYR A 252 0.95 3.54 19.91
CA TYR A 252 1.55 2.39 19.22
C TYR A 252 2.82 2.75 18.43
N GLY A 253 3.12 4.04 18.26
CA GLY A 253 4.20 4.53 17.41
C GLY A 253 4.03 4.09 15.96
N ALA A 254 2.78 4.04 15.49
CA ALA A 254 2.40 3.52 14.18
C ALA A 254 2.17 4.62 13.14
N PHE A 255 2.06 5.88 13.55
CA PHE A 255 1.86 7.01 12.65
C PHE A 255 3.16 7.77 12.39
N THR A 256 3.37 8.16 11.13
CA THR A 256 4.62 8.79 10.65
C THR A 256 4.67 10.30 10.84
N SER A 257 3.64 10.92 11.45
CA SER A 257 3.62 12.36 11.68
C SER A 257 4.76 12.79 12.60
N GLY A 258 5.40 13.88 12.19
CA GLY A 258 6.61 14.37 12.80
C GLY A 258 7.02 15.75 12.29
N ARG A 259 7.80 16.47 13.09
CA ARG A 259 8.46 17.68 12.63
C ARG A 259 9.69 17.30 11.83
N LYS A 260 9.93 17.99 10.71
CA LYS A 260 11.16 17.82 9.95
C LYS A 260 12.26 18.66 10.58
N ILE A 261 13.26 18.01 11.18
CA ILE A 261 14.43 18.65 11.79
C ILE A 261 15.67 18.11 11.07
N ASN A 262 16.49 19.01 10.53
CA ASN A 262 17.70 18.68 9.76
C ASN A 262 17.47 17.69 8.61
N GLY A 263 16.33 17.80 7.92
CA GLY A 263 16.02 16.95 6.78
C GLY A 263 15.39 15.60 7.11
N ARG A 264 15.32 15.21 8.39
CA ARG A 264 14.69 13.96 8.87
C ARG A 264 13.44 14.26 9.68
N TYR A 265 12.48 13.35 9.67
CA TYR A 265 11.29 13.48 10.51
C TYR A 265 11.62 12.99 11.93
N GLU A 266 11.16 13.70 12.94
CA GLU A 266 11.12 13.24 14.33
C GLU A 266 9.74 12.70 14.63
N ILE A 267 9.63 11.50 15.19
CA ILE A 267 8.34 10.91 15.55
C ILE A 267 7.64 11.74 16.64
N TYR A 268 6.32 11.89 16.55
CA TYR A 268 5.54 12.45 17.65
C TYR A 268 5.72 11.62 18.94
N PRO A 269 5.76 12.22 20.14
CA PRO A 269 5.98 11.50 21.40
C PRO A 269 5.16 10.21 21.52
N ILE A 270 5.76 9.16 22.07
CA ILE A 270 5.10 7.87 22.34
C ILE A 270 4.89 7.75 23.85
N GLU A 271 3.67 7.35 24.26
CA GLU A 271 3.22 7.30 25.66
C GLU A 271 4.12 6.42 26.55
N ASP A 272 4.46 5.21 26.10
CA ASP A 272 5.32 4.25 26.80
C ASP A 272 6.38 3.69 25.86
N ILE A 273 7.39 4.53 25.57
CA ILE A 273 8.43 4.18 24.61
C ILE A 273 9.36 3.06 25.10
N GLU A 274 9.55 2.91 26.41
CA GLU A 274 10.42 1.89 27.00
C GLU A 274 9.88 0.47 26.75
N HIS A 275 8.54 0.32 26.72
CA HIS A 275 7.89 -0.97 26.50
C HIS A 275 7.25 -1.12 25.10
N ILE A 276 7.52 -0.20 24.18
CA ILE A 276 6.81 -0.11 22.90
C ILE A 276 6.96 -1.37 22.04
N ASP A 277 8.13 -1.98 22.00
CA ASP A 277 8.36 -3.18 21.18
C ASP A 277 7.65 -4.41 21.74
N LYS A 278 7.48 -4.49 23.07
CA LYS A 278 6.65 -5.53 23.69
C LYS A 278 5.19 -5.39 23.29
N LEU A 279 4.67 -4.16 23.31
CA LEU A 279 3.31 -3.85 22.85
C LEU A 279 3.17 -4.16 21.35
N ARG A 280 4.06 -3.64 20.50
CA ARG A 280 4.04 -3.87 19.05
C ARG A 280 4.10 -5.36 18.70
N LYS A 281 4.90 -6.15 19.42
CA LYS A 281 4.94 -7.62 19.29
C LYS A 281 3.59 -8.27 19.58
N GLN A 282 2.90 -7.89 20.66
CA GLN A 282 1.57 -8.41 20.99
C GLN A 282 0.52 -8.09 19.91
N LEU A 283 0.69 -6.95 19.25
CA LEU A 283 -0.23 -6.44 18.23
C LEU A 283 0.16 -6.86 16.81
N SER A 284 1.20 -7.69 16.66
CA SER A 284 1.76 -8.13 15.37
C SER A 284 2.23 -6.96 14.48
N LEU A 285 2.73 -5.89 15.09
CA LEU A 285 3.42 -4.79 14.41
C LEU A 285 4.92 -5.08 14.32
N SER A 286 5.59 -4.51 13.30
CA SER A 286 7.05 -4.54 13.22
C SER A 286 7.67 -3.80 14.41
N PRO A 287 8.88 -4.15 14.89
CA PRO A 287 9.56 -3.36 15.91
C PRO A 287 9.70 -1.89 15.51
N LEU A 288 9.69 -0.99 16.49
CA LEU A 288 9.69 0.46 16.26
C LEU A 288 10.92 0.89 15.44
N HIS A 289 12.13 0.39 15.74
CA HIS A 289 13.33 0.72 14.96
C HIS A 289 13.19 0.39 13.45
N VAL A 290 12.51 -0.71 13.11
CA VAL A 290 12.27 -1.12 11.71
C VAL A 290 11.30 -0.14 11.05
N PHE A 291 10.22 0.20 11.74
CA PHE A 291 9.24 1.17 11.27
C PHE A 291 9.88 2.55 11.05
N LEU A 292 10.65 3.06 12.02
CA LEU A 292 11.33 4.35 11.93
C LEU A 292 12.29 4.39 10.74
N LYS A 293 13.10 3.32 10.56
CA LYS A 293 14.03 3.21 9.44
C LYS A 293 13.31 3.21 8.08
N ASN A 294 12.24 2.42 7.94
CA ASN A 294 11.49 2.32 6.68
C ASN A 294 10.84 3.66 6.28
N ASN A 295 10.52 4.50 7.26
CA ASN A 295 9.90 5.81 7.04
C ASN A 295 10.90 6.99 7.12
N ASN A 296 12.21 6.72 7.23
CA ASN A 296 13.26 7.74 7.35
C ASN A 296 13.02 8.73 8.53
N ILE A 297 12.66 8.17 9.68
CA ILE A 297 12.38 8.89 10.94
C ILE A 297 13.56 8.67 11.91
N ASN A 298 13.95 9.72 12.64
CA ASN A 298 14.99 9.64 13.67
C ASN A 298 14.56 8.71 14.83
N ILE A 299 15.53 7.98 15.36
CA ILE A 299 15.35 7.18 16.58
C ILE A 299 15.24 8.13 17.78
N PRO A 300 14.17 8.04 18.59
CA PRO A 300 14.06 8.81 19.83
C PRO A 300 15.21 8.49 20.79
N GLU A 301 15.72 9.50 21.49
CA GLU A 301 16.87 9.35 22.41
C GLU A 301 16.63 8.34 23.54
N ASN A 302 15.37 8.22 23.97
CA ASN A 302 14.91 7.31 25.01
C ASN A 302 14.45 5.93 24.50
N TYR A 303 14.65 5.63 23.20
CA TYR A 303 14.38 4.31 22.65
C TYR A 303 15.68 3.52 22.45
N SER A 304 15.71 2.31 23.02
CA SER A 304 16.80 1.35 22.82
C SER A 304 16.24 0.02 22.32
N PHE A 305 17.00 -0.68 21.47
CA PHE A 305 16.60 -1.98 20.94
C PHE A 305 17.82 -2.91 20.79
N ASP A 306 17.62 -4.20 21.05
CA ASP A 306 18.64 -5.22 20.82
C ASP A 306 18.46 -5.87 19.42
N MET A 307 19.33 -5.50 18.48
CA MET A 307 19.35 -6.08 17.13
C MET A 307 19.51 -7.60 17.12
N LYS A 308 20.20 -8.18 18.12
CA LYS A 308 20.49 -9.61 18.16
C LYS A 308 19.21 -10.43 18.33
N GLU A 309 18.28 -9.96 19.16
CA GLU A 309 16.99 -10.61 19.37
C GLU A 309 16.13 -10.56 18.10
N TYR A 310 16.09 -9.41 17.42
CA TYR A 310 15.31 -9.25 16.19
C TYR A 310 15.79 -10.19 15.07
N VAL A 311 17.10 -10.25 14.81
CA VAL A 311 17.68 -11.11 13.77
C VAL A 311 17.38 -12.59 14.02
N ASN A 312 17.46 -13.04 15.27
CA ASN A 312 17.13 -14.41 15.63
C ASN A 312 15.65 -14.74 15.36
N SER A 313 14.74 -13.79 15.57
CA SER A 313 13.32 -13.98 15.28
C SER A 313 13.02 -14.19 13.79
N ILE A 314 13.74 -13.51 12.88
CA ILE A 314 13.58 -13.67 11.43
C ILE A 314 14.07 -15.04 10.98
N ARG A 315 15.23 -15.48 11.49
CA ARG A 315 15.83 -16.79 11.14
C ARG A 315 14.89 -17.93 11.49
N ASN A 316 14.33 -17.92 12.69
CA ASN A 316 13.40 -18.95 13.13
C ASN A 316 12.16 -19.00 12.23
N LYS A 317 11.63 -17.84 11.80
CA LYS A 317 10.50 -17.79 10.88
C LYS A 317 10.79 -18.44 9.53
N LEU A 318 11.93 -18.11 8.94
CA LEU A 318 12.30 -18.68 7.64
C LEU A 318 12.46 -20.20 7.72
N SER A 319 13.01 -20.72 8.82
CA SER A 319 13.14 -22.16 9.05
C SER A 319 11.79 -22.88 9.18
N GLU A 320 10.79 -22.26 9.81
CA GLU A 320 9.44 -22.86 9.98
C GLU A 320 8.67 -23.04 8.67
N ARG A 321 8.89 -22.17 7.67
CA ARG A 321 8.13 -22.17 6.40
C ARG A 321 8.74 -23.09 5.34
N MET A 322 10.02 -23.42 5.52
CA MET A 322 10.76 -24.34 4.66
C MET A 322 10.58 -25.81 5.06
N ASN A 323 9.99 -26.06 6.24
CA ASN A 323 9.66 -27.37 6.80
C ASN A 323 8.17 -27.67 6.66
#